data_AF-A0A5S4TG85-F1
#
_entry.id   AF-A0A5S4TG85-F1
#
_cell.length_a   1.000
_cell.length_b   1.000
_cell.length_c   1.000
_cell.angle_alpha   90.00
_cell.angle_beta   90.00
_cell.angle_gamma   90.00
#
_symmetry.space_group_name_H-M   'P 1'
#
loop_
_entity.id
_entity.type
_entity.pdbx_description
1 polymer ?
#
loop_
_entity_poly.entity_id
_entity_poly.type
_entity_poly.pdbx_seq_one_letter_code
_entity_poly.pdbx_strand_id
1 'polypeptide(L)'
;MSEQPISSVSEPRLTSSFAAATSSWLPSVILLLVTIVAWEAAVRIFAISTFIIPAPSQIAQSLVAQWGTLMQATLVTAAEILLGFVVSV
;
A
#
# COMPACT_ATOMS: atom_id res chain seq x y z
N MET A 1 -54.22 35.67 -21.49
CA MET A 1 -53.12 34.70 -21.38
C MET A 1 -52.14 35.29 -20.37
N SER A 2 -52.43 35.41 -19.08
CA SER A 2 -52.82 34.37 -18.10
C SER A 2 -51.93 33.14 -18.17
N GLU A 3 -50.99 33.12 -17.23
CA GLU A 3 -50.49 31.97 -16.47
C GLU A 3 -49.87 30.80 -17.25
N GLN A 4 -48.60 30.51 -16.99
CA GLN A 4 -48.25 29.63 -15.88
C GLN A 4 -46.71 29.54 -15.73
N PRO A 5 -46.22 29.35 -14.50
CA PRO A 5 -44.83 29.29 -14.13
C PRO A 5 -44.31 27.85 -14.29
N ILE A 6 -43.12 27.68 -14.84
CA ILE A 6 -42.36 26.44 -14.61
C ILE A 6 -41.02 26.80 -14.00
N SER A 7 -41.11 27.07 -12.70
CA SER A 7 -40.07 26.81 -11.73
C SER A 7 -39.67 25.32 -11.80
N SER A 8 -38.81 24.97 -12.75
CA SER A 8 -37.97 23.78 -12.61
C SER A 8 -36.71 24.19 -11.85
N VAL A 9 -36.87 24.51 -10.57
CA VAL A 9 -35.76 24.47 -9.63
C VAL A 9 -35.43 22.99 -9.46
N SER A 10 -34.61 22.48 -10.37
CA SER A 10 -33.96 21.20 -10.18
C SER A 10 -32.95 21.42 -9.06
N GLU A 11 -33.33 21.03 -7.85
CA GLU A 11 -32.44 20.99 -6.70
C GLU A 11 -31.18 20.20 -7.11
N PRO A 12 -29.97 20.80 -7.00
CA PRO A 12 -28.78 19.98 -7.00
C PRO A 12 -28.86 19.15 -5.72
N ARG A 13 -29.23 17.88 -5.86
CA ARG A 13 -29.03 16.88 -4.82
C ARG A 13 -27.53 16.78 -4.57
N LEU A 14 -27.02 17.65 -3.71
CA LEU A 14 -25.70 17.55 -3.10
C LEU A 14 -25.77 16.39 -2.10
N THR A 15 -25.91 15.17 -2.61
CA THR A 15 -25.62 13.98 -1.83
C THR A 15 -24.13 13.98 -1.60
N SER A 16 -23.73 14.41 -0.41
CA SER A 16 -22.39 14.29 0.13
C SER A 16 -21.94 12.83 0.08
N SER A 17 -21.31 12.44 -1.03
CA SER A 17 -20.60 11.17 -1.14
C SER A 17 -19.13 11.41 -0.82
N PHE A 18 -18.86 11.83 0.41
CA PHE A 18 -17.50 11.83 0.95
C PHE A 18 -17.24 10.66 1.92
N ALA A 19 -18.28 9.90 2.29
CA ALA A 19 -18.15 8.75 3.21
C ALA A 19 -17.91 7.40 2.51
N ALA A 20 -18.14 7.28 1.20
CA ALA A 20 -18.08 5.99 0.50
C ALA A 20 -16.67 5.60 0.00
N ALA A 21 -15.74 6.55 -0.13
CA ALA A 21 -14.41 6.29 -0.68
C ALA A 21 -13.47 5.58 0.31
N THR A 22 -13.65 5.79 1.62
CA THR A 22 -12.79 5.19 2.67
C THR A 22 -13.10 3.71 2.90
N SER A 23 -14.33 3.27 2.60
CA SER A 23 -14.77 1.89 2.82
C SER A 23 -14.18 0.89 1.82
N SER A 24 -13.60 1.35 0.70
CA SER A 24 -13.19 0.45 -0.38
C SER A 24 -11.82 -0.21 -0.16
N TRP A 25 -10.95 0.36 0.67
CA TRP A 25 -9.60 -0.16 0.91
C TRP A 25 -9.55 -1.12 2.09
N LEU A 26 -10.57 -1.09 2.95
CA LEU A 26 -10.66 -1.90 4.15
C LEU A 26 -10.62 -3.41 3.86
N PRO A 27 -11.33 -3.96 2.85
CA PRO A 27 -11.22 -5.37 2.49
C PRO A 27 -9.78 -5.77 2.10
N SER A 28 -9.08 -4.91 1.34
CA SER A 28 -7.71 -5.17 0.90
C SER A 28 -6.71 -5.18 2.06
N VAL A 29 -6.85 -4.24 3.00
CA VAL A 29 -6.01 -4.19 4.21
C VAL A 29 -6.27 -5.41 5.09
N ILE A 30 -7.54 -5.79 5.28
CA ILE A 30 -7.89 -6.99 6.05
C ILE A 30 -7.29 -8.23 5.39
N LEU A 31 -7.42 -8.38 4.08
CA LEU A 31 -6.83 -9.50 3.35
C LEU A 31 -5.31 -9.56 3.55
N LEU A 32 -4.62 -8.43 3.39
CA LEU A 32 -3.18 -8.34 3.62
C LEU A 32 -2.78 -8.78 5.03
N LEU A 33 -3.48 -8.27 6.05
CA LEU A 33 -3.22 -8.63 7.45
C LEU A 33 -3.47 -10.12 7.70
N VAL A 34 -4.58 -10.66 7.20
CA VAL A 34 -4.90 -12.10 7.30
C VAL A 34 -3.80 -12.94 6.64
N THR A 35 -3.35 -12.56 5.45
CA THR A 35 -2.27 -13.25 4.74
C THR A 35 -0.96 -13.21 5.54
N ILE A 36 -0.57 -12.05 6.09
CA ILE A 36 0.64 -11.90 6.91
C ILE A 36 0.56 -12.79 8.16
N VAL A 37 -0.58 -12.78 8.86
CA VAL A 37 -0.80 -13.58 10.07
C VAL A 37 -0.79 -15.08 9.74
N ALA A 38 -1.46 -15.49 8.67
CA ALA A 38 -1.48 -16.88 8.23
C ALA A 38 -0.07 -17.37 7.85
N TRP A 39 0.73 -16.53 7.19
CA TRP A 39 2.11 -16.84 6.84
C TRP A 39 3.02 -16.98 8.08
N GLU A 40 2.95 -16.01 9.00
CA GLU A 40 3.69 -16.07 10.28
C GLU A 40 3.32 -17.35 11.06
N ALA A 41 2.02 -17.67 11.13
CA ALA A 41 1.54 -18.87 11.78
C ALA A 41 2.06 -20.14 11.10
N ALA A 42 2.02 -20.21 9.77
CA ALA A 42 2.56 -21.35 9.02
C ALA A 42 4.05 -21.57 9.31
N VAL A 43 4.88 -20.53 9.20
CA VAL A 43 6.33 -20.65 9.47
C VAL A 43 6.59 -21.15 10.89
N ARG A 44 5.85 -20.63 11.89
CA ARG A 44 6.01 -21.01 13.30
C ARG A 44 5.48 -22.42 13.61
N ILE A 45 4.32 -22.79 13.07
CA ILE A 45 3.68 -24.10 13.32
C ILE A 45 4.46 -25.23 12.65
N PHE A 46 4.89 -25.01 11.40
CA PHE A 46 5.65 -26.02 10.65
C PHE A 46 7.16 -26.01 10.97
N ALA A 47 7.59 -25.17 11.92
CA ALA A 47 8.99 -25.01 12.32
C ALA A 47 9.95 -24.91 11.12
N ILE A 48 9.54 -24.17 10.08
CA ILE A 48 10.31 -24.02 8.85
C ILE A 48 11.61 -23.29 9.20
N SER A 49 12.73 -23.81 8.72
CA SER A 49 14.03 -23.16 8.91
C SER A 49 13.98 -21.72 8.42
N THR A 50 14.30 -20.78 9.31
CA THR A 50 14.35 -19.34 9.04
C THR A 50 15.28 -18.98 7.89
N PHE A 51 16.23 -19.85 7.55
CA PHE A 51 17.14 -19.65 6.42
C PHE A 51 16.44 -19.77 5.05
N ILE A 52 15.38 -20.57 4.95
CA ILE A 52 14.66 -20.78 3.69
C ILE A 52 13.54 -19.75 3.55
N ILE A 53 12.73 -19.59 4.60
CA ILE A 53 11.62 -18.63 4.64
C ILE A 53 11.58 -17.99 6.03
N PRO A 54 12.10 -16.75 6.17
CA PRO A 54 11.97 -16.03 7.43
C PRO A 54 10.51 -15.62 7.66
N ALA A 55 10.12 -15.54 8.93
CA ALA A 55 8.82 -15.04 9.30
C ALA A 55 8.70 -13.53 8.96
N PRO A 56 7.53 -13.01 8.57
CA PRO A 56 7.37 -11.60 8.22
C PRO A 56 7.84 -10.66 9.33
N SER A 57 7.67 -11.03 10.60
CA SER A 57 8.19 -10.26 11.73
C SER A 57 9.73 -10.14 11.75
N GLN A 58 10.45 -11.19 11.35
CA GLN A 58 11.92 -11.20 11.28
C GLN A 58 12.43 -10.37 10.11
N ILE A 59 11.71 -10.39 8.99
CA ILE A 59 11.99 -9.51 7.84
C ILE A 59 11.88 -8.05 8.27
N ALA A 60 10.79 -7.68 8.95
CA ALA A 60 10.59 -6.33 9.44
C ALA A 60 11.70 -5.89 10.42
N GLN A 61 12.08 -6.75 11.35
CA GLN A 61 13.19 -6.49 12.27
C GLN A 61 14.51 -6.26 11.53
N SER A 62 14.81 -7.10 10.54
CA SER A 62 16.03 -6.99 9.73
C SER A 62 16.05 -5.71 8.90
N LEU A 63 14.91 -5.29 8.35
CA LEU A 63 14.79 -4.04 7.62
C LEU A 63 15.13 -2.83 8.51
N VAL A 64 14.62 -2.81 9.73
CA VAL A 64 14.84 -1.70 10.67
C VAL A 64 16.26 -1.73 11.21
N ALA A 65 16.76 -2.90 11.62
CA ALA A 65 18.10 -3.06 12.18
C ALA A 65 19.19 -2.74 11.16
N GLN A 66 18.99 -3.09 9.88
CA GLN A 66 19.94 -2.79 8.81
C GLN A 66 19.55 -1.59 7.93
N TRP A 67 18.62 -0.74 8.39
CA TRP A 67 18.08 0.35 7.58
C TRP A 67 19.16 1.25 6.97
N GLY A 68 20.14 1.68 7.78
CA GLY A 68 21.23 2.55 7.32
C GLY A 68 22.06 1.91 6.20
N THR A 69 22.45 0.65 6.38
CA THR A 69 23.21 -0.12 5.39
C THR A 69 22.41 -0.36 4.12
N LEU A 70 21.14 -0.77 4.25
CA LEU A 70 20.24 -0.97 3.11
C LEU A 70 20.04 0.31 2.32
N MET A 71 19.89 1.45 3.01
CA MET A 71 19.71 2.74 2.36
C MET A 71 20.97 3.18 1.62
N GLN A 72 22.15 3.00 2.22
CA GLN A 72 23.41 3.30 1.55
C GLN A 72 23.58 2.45 0.29
N ALA A 73 23.32 1.14 0.38
CA ALA A 73 23.37 0.25 -0.78
C ALA A 73 22.36 0.68 -1.87
N THR A 74 21.13 0.99 -1.48
CA THR A 74 20.08 1.47 -2.38
C THR A 74 20.49 2.76 -3.09
N LEU A 75 21.10 3.70 -2.37
CA LEU A 75 21.57 4.97 -2.93
C LEU A 75 22.72 4.78 -3.91
N VAL A 76 23.66 3.88 -3.62
CA VAL A 76 24.76 3.56 -4.55
C VAL A 76 24.18 2.98 -5.84
N THR A 77 23.31 1.98 -5.76
CA THR A 77 22.66 1.40 -6.95
C THR A 77 21.84 2.45 -7.72
N ALA A 78 21.10 3.30 -7.03
CA ALA A 78 20.35 4.38 -7.67
C ALA A 78 21.29 5.38 -8.39
N ALA A 79 22.41 5.75 -7.76
CA ALA A 79 23.41 6.62 -8.36
C ALA A 79 24.07 5.96 -9.58
N GLU A 80 24.43 4.67 -9.50
CA GLU A 80 24.97 3.89 -10.62
C GLU A 80 24.00 3.85 -11.80
N ILE A 81 22.71 3.61 -11.53
CA ILE A 81 21.65 3.65 -12.55
C ILE A 81 21.57 5.03 -13.21
N LEU A 82 21.48 6.09 -12.40
CA LEU A 82 21.37 7.46 -12.91
C LEU A 82 22.60 7.87 -13.71
N LEU A 83 23.80 7.53 -13.26
CA LEU A 83 25.04 7.77 -14.00
C LEU A 83 25.04 7.01 -15.32
N GLY A 84 24.60 5.75 -15.34
CA GLY A 84 24.44 4.97 -16.58
C GLY A 84 23.49 5.64 -17.57
N PHE A 85 22.35 6.16 -17.11
CA PHE A 85 21.43 6.93 -17.94
C PHE A 85 22.05 8.22 -18.47
N VAL A 86 22.82 8.94 -17.65
CA VAL A 86 23.49 10.19 -18.05
C VAL A 86 24.60 9.94 -19.07
N VAL A 87 25.34 8.83 -18.97
CA VAL A 87 26.39 8.47 -19.95
C VAL A 87 25.82 7.90 -21.24
N SER A 88 24.62 7.35 -21.20
CA SER A 88 23.97 6.73 -22.37
C SER A 88 23.51 7.71 -23.45
N VAL A 89 23.46 9.02 -23.17
CA VAL A 89 22.98 10.06 -24.10
C VAL A 89 24.11 10.68 -24.92
#